data_AF-A0A950HHS5-F1
#
_entry.id   AF-A0A950HHS5-F1
#
_cell.length_a   1.000
_cell.length_b   1.000
_cell.length_c   1.000
_cell.angle_alpha   90.00
_cell.angle_beta   90.00
_cell.angle_gamma   90.00
#
_symmetry.space_group_name_H-M   'P 1'
#
loop_
_entity.id
_entity.type
_entity.pdbx_description
1 polymer ?
#
loop_
_entity_poly.entity_id
_entity_poly.type
_entity_poly.pdbx_seq_one_letter_code
_entity_poly.pdbx_strand_id
1 'polypeptide(L)'
;MSSRHRVSAALVGLLVLVVGGALGRHALSAPPVDDQPSVVASAAGLPVRALSQLPPQAAQVWQLIQHGGPFPYRQDGVVFGNRERRLPLRQSGFYREYTVPTPGEHGRGPRRLITGGAAELYYTGDHYVSF
;
A
#
# COMPACT_ATOMS: atom_id res chain seq x y z
N MET A 1 -44.33 59.14 -34.41
CA MET A 1 -44.45 58.32 -35.63
C MET A 1 -44.21 56.86 -35.24
N SER A 2 -45.20 56.00 -35.48
CA SER A 2 -45.18 54.57 -35.12
C SER A 2 -44.22 53.77 -36.00
N SER A 3 -43.51 52.81 -35.41
CA SER A 3 -43.28 51.47 -35.97
C SER A 3 -42.86 50.56 -34.80
N ARG A 4 -43.69 49.70 -34.21
CA ARG A 4 -44.25 48.43 -34.72
C ARG A 4 -43.19 47.47 -35.28
N HIS A 5 -42.61 46.68 -34.39
CA HIS A 5 -42.35 45.27 -34.71
C HIS A 5 -43.07 44.38 -33.70
N ARG A 6 -44.20 43.85 -34.17
CA ARG A 6 -44.89 42.72 -33.58
C ARG A 6 -44.17 41.46 -34.03
N VAL A 7 -43.66 40.69 -33.08
CA VAL A 7 -43.48 39.24 -33.20
C VAL A 7 -43.99 38.73 -31.85
N SER A 8 -45.28 38.41 -31.71
CA SER A 8 -45.86 37.08 -31.97
C SER A 8 -45.03 36.00 -31.28
N ALA A 9 -45.50 35.20 -30.35
CA ALA A 9 -46.74 35.04 -29.63
C ALA A 9 -46.28 34.18 -28.42
N ALA A 10 -46.70 34.51 -27.19
CA ALA A 10 -47.74 33.71 -26.53
C ALA A 10 -47.25 32.26 -26.24
N LEU A 11 -47.19 31.75 -25.03
CA LEU A 11 -48.01 31.98 -23.85
C LEU A 11 -47.43 31.09 -22.75
N VAL A 12 -47.57 31.54 -21.50
CA VAL A 12 -47.85 30.69 -20.30
C VAL A 12 -46.70 29.78 -19.87
N GLY A 13 -46.15 29.88 -18.67
CA GLY A 13 -46.65 30.46 -17.44
C GLY A 13 -45.91 29.77 -16.29
N LEU A 14 -46.21 30.23 -15.08
CA LEU A 14 -45.91 29.54 -13.82
C LEU A 14 -44.45 29.67 -13.31
N LEU A 15 -44.26 30.74 -12.53
CA LEU A 15 -43.84 30.71 -11.14
C LEU A 15 -43.49 29.31 -10.57
N VAL A 16 -42.34 29.18 -9.91
CA VAL A 16 -42.08 28.42 -8.66
C VAL A 16 -40.58 28.14 -8.62
N LEU A 17 -39.82 28.93 -7.86
CA LEU A 17 -39.41 28.60 -6.48
C LEU A 17 -38.45 27.40 -6.42
N VAL A 18 -37.18 27.76 -6.19
CA VAL A 18 -36.07 26.91 -5.77
C VAL A 18 -36.53 25.88 -4.75
N VAL A 19 -36.41 24.60 -5.09
CA VAL A 19 -36.32 23.50 -4.12
C VAL A 19 -35.16 22.61 -4.53
N GLY A 20 -34.18 22.53 -3.64
CA GLY A 20 -32.97 21.75 -3.81
C GLY A 20 -33.23 20.24 -3.90
N GLY A 21 -32.25 19.56 -4.49
CA GLY A 21 -32.26 18.10 -4.58
C GLY A 21 -30.97 17.64 -5.23
N ALA A 22 -29.94 17.45 -4.41
CA ALA A 22 -28.68 16.84 -4.79
C ALA A 22 -28.90 15.44 -5.39
N LEU A 23 -28.88 15.32 -6.72
CA LEU A 23 -28.88 14.03 -7.40
C LEU A 23 -28.03 14.15 -8.66
N GLY A 24 -26.98 13.34 -8.74
CA GLY A 24 -26.23 13.15 -9.99
C GLY A 24 -24.77 13.59 -9.97
N ARG A 25 -24.05 13.46 -8.85
CA ARG A 25 -22.63 13.12 -8.96
C ARG A 25 -22.56 11.61 -9.11
N HIS A 26 -22.54 11.14 -10.36
CA HIS A 26 -21.98 9.83 -10.67
C HIS A 26 -20.53 9.84 -10.21
N ALA A 27 -20.31 9.51 -8.94
CA ALA A 27 -19.05 8.98 -8.49
C ALA A 27 -18.87 7.71 -9.33
N LEU A 28 -18.08 7.82 -10.39
CA LEU A 28 -17.42 6.67 -10.98
C LEU A 28 -16.77 5.97 -9.79
N SER A 29 -17.38 4.88 -9.34
CA SER A 29 -16.76 3.99 -8.38
C SER A 29 -15.45 3.58 -9.02
N ALA A 30 -14.36 4.20 -8.56
CA ALA A 30 -13.05 3.60 -8.73
C ALA A 30 -13.20 2.17 -8.17
N PRO A 31 -12.77 1.13 -8.90
CA PRO A 31 -12.74 -0.20 -8.32
C PRO A 31 -11.95 -0.11 -7.00
N PRO A 32 -12.34 -0.85 -5.94
CA PRO A 32 -11.49 -0.94 -4.78
C PRO A 32 -10.12 -1.40 -5.27
N VAL A 33 -9.12 -0.54 -5.10
CA VAL A 33 -7.73 -0.93 -5.32
C VAL A 33 -7.45 -1.93 -4.20
N ASP A 34 -7.57 -3.21 -4.53
CA ASP A 34 -7.20 -4.32 -3.66
C ASP A 34 -5.67 -4.33 -3.48
N ASP A 35 -5.13 -3.34 -2.78
CA ASP A 35 -3.82 -3.41 -2.13
C ASP A 35 -3.98 -4.24 -0.85
N GLN A 36 -4.41 -5.50 -1.00
CA GLN A 36 -4.49 -6.49 0.08
C GLN A 36 -3.21 -7.34 0.01
N PRO A 37 -2.10 -6.94 0.67
CA PRO A 37 -0.83 -7.68 0.63
C PRO A 37 -0.99 -9.15 1.06
N SER A 38 -1.96 -9.44 1.92
CA SER A 38 -2.32 -10.80 2.36
C SER A 38 -2.82 -11.70 1.22
N VAL A 39 -3.52 -11.15 0.23
CA VAL A 39 -4.03 -11.89 -0.93
C VAL A 39 -2.88 -12.19 -1.92
N VAL A 40 -1.98 -11.23 -2.12
CA VAL A 40 -0.80 -11.39 -2.99
C VAL A 40 0.17 -12.43 -2.42
N ALA A 41 0.46 -12.38 -1.12
CA ALA A 41 1.31 -13.38 -0.47
C ALA A 41 0.70 -14.79 -0.54
N SER A 42 -0.62 -14.90 -0.31
CA SER A 42 -1.35 -16.17 -0.43
C SER A 42 -1.33 -16.71 -1.86
N ALA A 43 -1.52 -15.84 -2.87
CA ALA A 43 -1.43 -16.20 -4.28
C ALA A 43 -0.01 -16.62 -4.70
N ALA A 44 1.02 -16.08 -4.04
CA ALA A 44 2.42 -16.48 -4.21
C ALA A 44 2.77 -17.79 -3.47
N GLY A 45 1.83 -18.39 -2.74
CA GLY A 45 2.05 -19.61 -1.96
C GLY A 45 2.88 -19.39 -0.69
N LEU A 46 3.03 -18.15 -0.23
CA LEU A 46 3.78 -17.82 0.98
C LEU A 46 2.89 -17.92 2.23
N PRO A 47 3.40 -18.48 3.34
CA PRO A 47 2.67 -18.54 4.59
C PRO A 47 2.46 -17.14 5.18
N VAL A 48 1.22 -16.79 5.50
CA VAL A 48 0.90 -15.53 6.18
C VAL A 48 0.80 -15.77 7.68
N ARG A 49 1.49 -14.93 8.46
CA ARG A 49 1.50 -14.97 9.94
C ARG A 49 1.32 -13.57 10.50
N ALA A 50 0.73 -13.47 11.68
CA ALA A 50 0.71 -12.20 12.40
C ALA A 50 2.13 -11.84 12.85
N LEU A 51 2.49 -10.55 12.82
CA LEU A 51 3.81 -10.08 13.27
C LEU A 51 4.10 -10.48 14.73
N SER A 52 3.06 -10.57 15.57
CA SER A 52 3.15 -11.03 16.96
C SER A 52 3.51 -12.51 17.12
N GLN A 53 3.40 -13.31 16.05
CA GLN A 53 3.80 -14.73 16.05
C GLN A 53 5.27 -14.92 15.64
N LEU A 54 5.95 -13.86 15.19
CA LEU A 54 7.38 -13.87 14.89
C LEU A 54 8.19 -13.60 16.17
N PRO A 55 9.52 -13.84 16.16
CA PRO A 55 10.37 -13.41 17.28
C PRO A 55 10.15 -11.92 17.59
N PRO A 56 10.14 -11.51 18.88
CA PRO A 56 9.79 -10.14 19.27
C PRO A 56 10.71 -9.07 18.65
N GLN A 57 11.95 -9.44 18.31
CA GLN A 57 12.89 -8.57 17.59
C GLN A 57 12.36 -8.13 16.21
N ALA A 58 11.54 -8.95 15.54
CA ALA A 58 10.92 -8.56 14.27
C ALA A 58 9.95 -7.39 14.45
N ALA A 59 9.12 -7.41 15.50
CA ALA A 59 8.22 -6.31 15.80
C ALA A 59 8.97 -5.01 16.16
N GLN A 60 10.08 -5.12 16.89
CA GLN A 60 10.95 -3.99 17.21
C GLN A 60 11.56 -3.36 15.96
N VAL A 61 12.09 -4.19 15.05
CA VAL A 61 12.66 -3.70 13.78
C VAL A 61 11.58 -3.11 12.88
N TRP A 62 10.38 -3.69 12.87
CA TRP A 62 9.25 -3.10 12.16
C TRP A 62 8.92 -1.69 12.67
N GLN A 63 8.94 -1.45 13.99
CA GLN A 63 8.76 -0.11 14.55
C GLN A 63 9.84 0.87 14.09
N LEU A 64 11.11 0.43 14.05
CA LEU A 64 12.21 1.25 13.50
C LEU A 64 11.98 1.58 12.02
N ILE A 65 11.53 0.62 11.21
CA ILE A 65 11.21 0.83 9.80
C ILE A 65 10.12 1.89 9.66
N GLN A 66 9.04 1.79 10.44
CA GLN A 66 7.94 2.75 10.43
C GLN A 66 8.38 4.18 10.82
N HIS A 67 9.41 4.29 11.66
CA HIS A 67 9.97 5.56 12.12
C HIS A 67 11.14 6.07 11.27
N GLY A 68 11.57 5.30 10.26
CA GLY A 68 12.71 5.65 9.40
C GLY A 68 14.09 5.44 10.04
N GLY A 69 14.19 4.63 11.10
CA GLY A 69 15.42 4.33 11.82
C GLY A 69 15.55 5.07 13.16
N PRO A 70 16.78 5.22 13.70
CA PRO A 70 18.06 4.80 13.13
C PRO A 70 18.19 3.28 13.05
N PHE A 71 18.95 2.80 12.07
CA PHE A 71 19.20 1.37 11.89
C PHE A 71 20.60 0.97 12.38
N PRO A 72 20.74 -0.17 13.09
CA PRO A 72 21.99 -0.55 13.73
C PRO A 72 23.05 -1.06 12.75
N TYR A 73 22.66 -1.61 11.59
CA TYR A 73 23.60 -2.14 10.61
C TYR A 73 23.59 -1.31 9.33
N ARG A 74 24.78 -1.12 8.75
CA ARG A 74 24.96 -0.38 7.47
C ARG A 74 24.20 -0.96 6.28
N GLN A 75 23.82 -2.24 6.36
CA GLN A 75 23.06 -2.93 5.32
C GLN A 75 21.54 -2.76 5.49
N ASP A 76 21.07 -2.24 6.62
CA ASP A 76 19.65 -2.05 6.82
C ASP A 76 19.14 -0.93 5.90
N GLY A 77 18.07 -1.22 5.16
CA GLY A 77 17.48 -0.35 4.15
C GLY A 77 18.09 -0.46 2.75
N VAL A 78 19.14 -1.28 2.53
CA VAL A 78 19.68 -1.51 1.19
C VAL A 78 18.71 -2.36 0.35
N VAL A 79 18.87 -2.30 -0.97
CA VAL A 79 18.01 -3.03 -1.91
C VAL A 79 18.20 -4.54 -1.75
N PHE A 80 17.09 -5.26 -1.56
CA PHE A 80 17.03 -6.71 -1.66
C PHE A 80 16.73 -7.10 -3.12
N GLY A 81 17.64 -7.85 -3.74
CA GLY A 81 17.57 -8.13 -5.17
C GLY A 81 16.56 -9.20 -5.60
N ASN A 82 16.05 -10.02 -4.67
CA ASN A 82 15.17 -11.17 -4.96
C ASN A 82 15.68 -12.04 -6.14
N ARG A 83 16.99 -12.36 -6.17
CA ARG A 83 17.63 -13.02 -7.32
C ARG A 83 17.14 -14.46 -7.50
N GLU A 84 16.90 -15.14 -6.38
CA GLU A 84 16.40 -16.50 -6.28
C GLU A 84 14.88 -16.58 -6.48
N ARG A 85 14.21 -15.43 -6.69
CA ARG A 85 12.77 -15.33 -7.01
C ARG A 85 11.88 -15.99 -5.97
N ARG A 86 12.24 -15.87 -4.69
CA ARG A 86 11.46 -16.40 -3.56
C ARG A 86 10.27 -15.52 -3.22
N LEU A 87 10.36 -14.22 -3.52
CA LEU A 87 9.26 -13.27 -3.42
C LEU A 87 8.66 -12.99 -4.80
N PRO A 88 7.44 -12.42 -4.90
CA PRO A 88 6.86 -11.99 -6.17
C PRO A 88 7.82 -11.15 -7.02
N LEU A 89 7.76 -11.32 -8.34
CA LEU A 89 8.61 -10.57 -9.26
C LEU A 89 8.13 -9.11 -9.33
N ARG A 90 9.04 -8.19 -9.01
CA ARG A 90 8.83 -6.73 -9.02
C ARG A 90 10.01 -6.04 -9.69
N GLN A 91 9.85 -4.75 -9.99
CA GLN A 91 10.94 -3.93 -10.54
C GLN A 91 12.14 -3.85 -9.57
N SER A 92 13.32 -3.58 -10.12
CA SER A 92 14.53 -3.39 -9.30
C SER A 92 14.35 -2.26 -8.29
N GLY A 93 14.86 -2.44 -7.08
CA GLY A 93 14.74 -1.47 -5.99
C GLY A 93 13.39 -1.51 -5.25
N PHE A 94 12.46 -2.37 -5.64
CA PHE A 94 11.17 -2.50 -4.96
C PHE A 94 11.30 -3.03 -3.52
N TYR A 95 12.22 -3.98 -3.30
CA TYR A 95 12.43 -4.60 -2.00
C TYR A 95 13.62 -4.02 -1.25
N ARG A 96 13.52 -3.90 0.08
CA ARG A 96 14.61 -3.49 0.98
C ARG A 96 14.77 -4.46 2.13
N GLU A 97 16.00 -4.72 2.56
CA GLU A 97 16.29 -5.62 3.68
C GLU A 97 16.60 -4.91 4.99
N TYR A 98 16.19 -5.50 6.10
CA TYR A 98 16.48 -5.03 7.45
C TYR A 98 16.84 -6.20 8.35
N THR A 99 17.85 -6.02 9.17
CA THR A 99 18.36 -7.03 10.09
C THR A 99 17.40 -7.21 11.26
N VAL A 100 17.05 -8.46 11.56
CA VAL A 100 16.37 -8.84 12.80
C VAL A 100 17.40 -9.49 13.72
N PRO A 101 17.78 -8.87 14.86
CA PRO A 101 18.77 -9.45 15.76
C PRO A 101 18.35 -10.83 16.28
N THR A 102 19.30 -11.77 16.28
CA THR A 102 19.16 -13.06 16.97
C THR A 102 19.85 -12.97 18.32
N PRO A 103 19.12 -13.14 19.45
CA PRO A 103 19.74 -13.16 20.78
C PRO A 103 20.88 -14.18 20.87
N GLY A 104 22.03 -13.76 21.41
CA GLY A 104 23.20 -14.62 21.59
C GLY A 104 24.09 -14.78 20.35
N GLU A 105 23.68 -14.30 19.18
CA GLU A 105 24.54 -14.31 18.00
C GLU A 105 25.43 -13.06 17.92
N HIS A 106 26.66 -13.26 17.47
CA HIS A 106 27.54 -12.17 17.09
C HIS A 106 27.25 -11.74 15.64
N GLY A 107 27.20 -10.42 15.42
CA GLY A 107 26.93 -9.86 14.09
C GLY A 107 25.45 -9.72 13.77
N ARG A 108 25.06 -9.93 12.50
CA ARG A 108 23.69 -9.69 12.00
C ARG A 108 22.76 -10.91 12.15
N GLY A 109 23.32 -12.10 12.34
CA GLY A 109 22.57 -13.36 12.28
C GLY A 109 21.86 -13.62 10.94
N PRO A 110 21.01 -14.66 10.85
CA PRO A 110 20.32 -15.03 9.60
C PRO A 110 18.99 -14.31 9.39
N ARG A 111 18.38 -13.74 10.43
CA ARG A 111 16.99 -13.26 10.38
C ARG A 111 16.86 -11.88 9.74
N ARG A 112 15.86 -11.69 8.89
CA ARG A 112 15.61 -10.42 8.20
C ARG A 112 14.13 -10.12 8.07
N LEU A 113 13.80 -8.82 8.00
CA LEU A 113 12.56 -8.33 7.39
C LEU A 113 12.87 -7.80 6.00
N ILE A 114 12.00 -8.08 5.05
CA ILE A 114 12.03 -7.50 3.70
C ILE A 114 10.77 -6.66 3.52
N THR A 115 10.92 -5.37 3.30
CA THR A 115 9.79 -4.51 2.92
C THR A 115 9.66 -4.45 1.41
N GLY A 116 8.43 -4.31 0.92
CA GLY A 116 8.12 -4.08 -0.49
C GLY A 116 7.07 -2.99 -0.65
N GLY A 117 7.40 -1.94 -1.41
CA GLY A 117 6.50 -0.80 -1.61
C GLY A 117 6.02 -0.19 -0.29
N ALA A 118 4.73 0.16 -0.22
CA ALA A 118 4.13 0.80 0.96
C ALA A 118 3.55 -0.18 1.99
N ALA A 119 3.31 -1.45 1.61
CA ALA A 119 2.46 -2.35 2.39
C ALA A 119 2.93 -3.81 2.47
N GLU A 120 3.91 -4.23 1.66
CA GLU A 120 4.39 -5.62 1.73
C GLU A 120 5.48 -5.77 2.79
N LEU A 121 5.37 -6.80 3.64
CA LEU A 121 6.37 -7.16 4.64
C LEU A 121 6.55 -8.68 4.66
N TYR A 122 7.79 -9.13 4.47
CA TYR A 122 8.16 -10.53 4.51
C TYR A 122 9.20 -10.75 5.60
N TYR A 123 9.24 -11.95 6.17
CA TYR A 123 10.22 -12.34 7.19
C TYR A 123 10.98 -13.56 6.71
N THR A 124 12.29 -13.58 6.89
CA THR A 124 13.09 -14.81 6.74
C THR A 124 13.79 -15.09 8.05
N GLY A 125 13.70 -16.33 8.50
CA GLY A 125 14.41 -16.83 9.68
C GLY A 125 15.78 -17.43 9.37
N ASP A 126 16.08 -17.65 8.10
CA ASP A 126 17.09 -18.57 7.60
C ASP A 126 17.94 -17.97 6.46
N HIS A 127 18.11 -16.65 6.48
CA HIS A 127 18.96 -15.92 5.52
C HIS A 127 18.51 -16.12 4.05
N TYR A 128 17.25 -15.80 3.80
CA TYR A 128 16.59 -15.76 2.47
C TYR A 128 16.35 -17.13 1.83
N VAL A 129 16.53 -18.24 2.57
CA VAL A 129 16.22 -19.58 2.07
C VAL A 129 14.70 -19.78 1.98
N SER A 130 13.96 -19.29 2.97
CA SER A 130 12.49 -19.26 3.00
C SER A 130 11.94 -17.92 3.53
N PHE A 131 10.67 -17.68 3.24
CA PHE A 131 9.90 -16.49 3.65
C PHE A 131 8.53 -16.88 4.21
#